data_AF-A2S046-F1
#
_entry.id   AF-A2S046-F1
#
_cell.length_a   1.000
_cell.length_b   1.000
_cell.length_c   1.000
_cell.angle_alpha   90.00
_cell.angle_beta   90.00
_cell.angle_gamma   90.00
#
_symmetry.space_group_name_H-M   'P 1'
#
loop_
_entity.id
_entity.type
_entity.pdbx_description
1 polymer ?
#
loop_
_entity_poly.entity_id
_entity_poly.type
_entity_poly.pdbx_seq_one_letter_code
_entity_poly.pdbx_strand_id
1 'polypeptide(L)'
;MQGAENAERRHATPGRGACIPARDRPESHYNPTFVPMTAPRTMLLLRHAILTALAATACAIAIVTGVGGAATNLREYLAARERDRYRYLADHPLDCRVSEDGRASGCTGLAYLRRERVSVYDDGDDTVQNVVARVDLDHGTYPAIIAVQKRDVRCEQ
;
A
#
# COMPACT_ATOMS: atom_id res chain seq x y z
N MET A 1 3.27 25.39 -50.47
CA MET A 1 4.50 25.21 -49.67
C MET A 1 4.35 26.12 -48.45
N GLN A 2 3.81 25.61 -47.34
CA GLN A 2 4.52 24.94 -46.24
C GLN A 2 5.32 25.91 -45.35
N GLY A 3 5.08 25.83 -44.03
CA GLY A 3 5.96 26.30 -42.95
C GLY A 3 5.26 27.24 -41.95
N ALA A 4 4.42 26.73 -41.03
CA ALA A 4 4.80 26.35 -39.65
C ALA A 4 5.37 27.55 -38.87
N GLU A 5 4.58 28.39 -38.19
CA GLU A 5 3.83 28.18 -36.94
C GLU A 5 4.64 27.58 -35.76
N ASN A 6 4.81 28.46 -34.76
CA ASN A 6 4.66 28.25 -33.33
C ASN A 6 5.77 27.56 -32.49
N ALA A 7 6.44 28.43 -31.73
CA ALA A 7 6.44 28.48 -30.26
C ALA A 7 6.98 27.27 -29.47
N GLU A 8 8.20 27.45 -28.95
CA GLU A 8 8.58 27.27 -27.55
C GLU A 8 7.87 26.12 -26.79
N ARG A 9 8.28 24.87 -27.03
CA ARG A 9 7.99 23.75 -26.12
C ARG A 9 9.14 23.55 -25.15
N ARG A 10 8.92 24.05 -23.92
CA ARG A 10 9.67 23.64 -22.74
C ARG A 10 9.36 22.17 -22.44
N HIS A 11 10.37 21.31 -22.54
CA HIS A 11 10.30 19.93 -22.08
C HIS A 11 10.30 19.90 -20.55
N ALA A 12 9.11 19.73 -19.97
CA ALA A 12 8.93 19.41 -18.56
C ALA A 12 8.82 17.89 -18.38
N THR A 13 9.65 17.38 -17.49
CA THR A 13 9.70 16.01 -16.95
C THR A 13 8.33 15.58 -16.39
N PRO A 14 7.85 14.33 -16.60
CA PRO A 14 6.67 13.85 -15.88
C PRO A 14 7.06 13.52 -14.44
N GLY A 15 6.81 14.48 -13.56
CA GLY A 15 6.81 14.28 -12.12
C GLY A 15 5.61 13.43 -11.69
N ARG A 16 5.93 12.43 -10.87
CA ARG A 16 5.14 11.79 -9.82
C ARG A 16 3.74 12.37 -9.61
N GLY A 17 2.74 11.50 -9.72
CA GLY A 17 1.34 11.78 -9.40
C GLY A 17 1.20 12.44 -8.03
N ALA A 18 0.85 13.72 -8.06
CA ALA A 18 0.39 14.45 -6.90
C ALA A 18 -1.02 13.93 -6.54
N CYS A 19 -1.20 13.49 -5.30
CA CYS A 19 -2.51 13.30 -4.71
C CYS A 19 -3.25 14.64 -4.76
N ILE A 20 -4.36 14.70 -5.50
CA ILE A 20 -5.22 15.89 -5.55
C ILE A 20 -5.91 16.02 -4.18
N PRO A 21 -5.72 17.11 -3.42
CA PRO A 21 -6.44 17.34 -2.18
C PRO A 21 -7.94 17.51 -2.48
N ALA A 22 -8.79 16.92 -1.64
CA ALA A 22 -10.24 16.81 -1.84
C ALA A 22 -11.04 18.14 -1.84
N ARG A 23 -10.39 19.29 -2.00
CA ARG A 23 -11.02 20.62 -2.04
C ARG A 23 -11.21 21.22 -3.42
N ASP A 24 -10.64 20.63 -4.48
CA ASP A 24 -10.80 21.12 -5.86
C ASP A 24 -11.43 20.06 -6.77
N ARG A 25 -12.70 19.69 -6.49
CA ARG A 25 -13.54 19.07 -7.52
C ARG A 25 -14.29 20.18 -8.26
N PRO A 26 -14.14 20.30 -9.59
CA PRO A 26 -14.95 21.22 -10.38
C PRO A 26 -16.42 20.76 -10.35
N GLU A 27 -17.31 21.71 -10.09
CA GLU A 27 -18.77 21.53 -10.08
C GLU A 27 -19.23 20.99 -11.44
N SER A 28 -19.71 19.74 -11.42
CA SER A 28 -20.46 19.16 -12.54
C SER A 28 -21.79 19.92 -12.65
N HIS A 29 -21.86 20.89 -13.56
CA HIS A 29 -23.10 21.53 -13.99
C HIS A 29 -24.06 20.49 -14.57
N TYR A 30 -24.88 19.91 -13.69
CA TYR A 30 -26.02 19.08 -14.06
C TYR A 30 -27.21 20.00 -14.36
N ASN A 31 -27.55 20.09 -15.64
CA ASN A 31 -28.68 20.87 -16.16
C ASN A 31 -30.02 20.19 -15.77
N PRO A 32 -30.91 20.85 -14.98
CA PRO A 32 -32.14 20.23 -14.51
C PRO A 32 -33.32 20.57 -15.44
N THR A 33 -33.61 19.70 -16.39
CA THR A 33 -34.95 19.60 -17.01
C THR A 33 -35.62 18.30 -16.61
N PHE A 34 -36.19 18.35 -15.40
CA PHE A 34 -37.48 17.79 -14.98
C PHE A 34 -38.18 16.77 -15.90
N VAL A 35 -38.32 15.52 -15.44
CA VAL A 35 -39.59 14.77 -15.46
C VAL A 35 -39.63 13.83 -14.24
N PRO A 36 -40.62 13.92 -13.34
CA PRO A 36 -40.73 13.02 -12.20
C PRO A 36 -41.50 11.74 -12.61
N MET A 37 -40.82 10.59 -12.64
CA MET A 37 -41.49 9.30 -12.59
C MET A 37 -41.47 8.79 -11.15
N THR A 38 -42.66 8.77 -10.55
CA THR A 38 -42.97 8.17 -9.26
C THR A 38 -42.67 6.68 -9.26
N ALA A 39 -41.87 6.19 -8.31
CA ALA A 39 -41.78 4.77 -7.99
C ALA A 39 -41.98 4.54 -6.48
N PRO A 40 -42.76 3.50 -6.10
CA PRO A 40 -43.38 3.35 -4.78
C PRO A 40 -42.41 2.91 -3.66
N ARG A 41 -42.73 3.34 -2.44
CA ARG A 41 -41.93 3.31 -1.20
C ARG A 41 -41.84 1.93 -0.52
N THR A 42 -41.84 0.81 -1.26
CA THR A 42 -42.16 -0.50 -0.66
C THR A 42 -41.21 -1.62 -1.05
N MET A 43 -39.90 -1.47 -0.82
CA MET A 43 -38.98 -2.62 -0.66
C MET A 43 -37.65 -2.23 -0.01
N LEU A 44 -37.72 -1.40 1.02
CA LEU A 44 -36.59 -0.97 1.84
C LEU A 44 -36.28 -2.01 2.92
N LEU A 45 -35.95 -3.28 2.63
CA LEU A 45 -35.55 -4.23 3.69
C LEU A 45 -34.71 -5.44 3.25
N LEU A 46 -34.15 -5.48 2.04
CA LEU A 46 -33.28 -6.58 1.59
C LEU A 46 -31.94 -6.12 0.97
N ARG A 47 -31.38 -5.01 1.47
CA ARG A 47 -30.06 -4.50 1.04
C ARG A 47 -29.04 -4.33 2.18
N HIS A 48 -29.42 -4.62 3.42
CA HIS A 48 -28.50 -4.46 4.57
C HIS A 48 -27.71 -5.73 4.92
N ALA A 49 -28.00 -6.88 4.29
CA ALA A 49 -27.35 -8.15 4.62
C ALA A 49 -26.20 -8.54 3.66
N ILE A 50 -25.98 -7.83 2.56
CA ILE A 50 -24.94 -8.20 1.57
C ILE A 50 -23.67 -7.34 1.73
N LEU A 51 -23.73 -6.15 2.33
CA LEU A 51 -22.51 -5.39 2.64
C LEU A 51 -21.71 -5.99 3.81
N THR A 52 -22.31 -6.86 4.62
CA THR A 52 -21.65 -7.50 5.77
C THR A 52 -20.89 -8.78 5.42
N ALA A 53 -20.92 -9.23 4.16
CA ALA A 53 -20.26 -10.47 3.73
C ALA A 53 -19.04 -10.25 2.81
N LEU A 54 -18.65 -9.00 2.54
CA LEU A 54 -17.42 -8.63 1.83
C LEU A 54 -16.41 -7.91 2.74
N ALA A 55 -16.69 -7.83 4.04
CA ALA A 55 -15.66 -7.65 5.04
C ALA A 55 -14.98 -9.01 5.22
N ALA A 56 -14.14 -9.42 4.26
CA ALA A 56 -13.03 -10.30 4.57
C ALA A 56 -12.39 -9.70 5.82
N THR A 57 -12.33 -10.45 6.91
CA THR A 57 -11.88 -9.97 8.23
C THR A 57 -10.50 -9.32 8.06
N ALA A 58 -10.50 -8.01 7.86
CA ALA A 58 -9.31 -7.20 7.70
C ALA A 58 -8.62 -7.23 9.05
N CYS A 59 -7.60 -8.07 9.11
CA CYS A 59 -6.82 -8.38 10.28
C CYS A 59 -6.13 -7.13 10.80
N ALA A 60 -6.75 -6.36 11.71
CA ALA A 60 -6.18 -5.08 12.13
C ALA A 60 -4.81 -5.24 12.82
N ILE A 61 -4.63 -6.35 13.55
CA ILE A 61 -3.38 -6.70 14.23
C ILE A 61 -3.00 -8.15 13.87
N ALA A 62 -1.73 -8.36 13.54
CA ALA A 62 -1.18 -9.67 13.23
C ALA A 62 0.17 -9.89 13.91
N ILE A 63 0.54 -11.16 14.06
CA ILE A 63 1.88 -11.61 14.37
C ILE A 63 2.54 -12.06 13.06
N VAL A 64 3.74 -11.55 12.78
CA VAL A 64 4.53 -11.95 11.62
C VAL A 64 5.75 -12.74 12.04
N THR A 65 5.94 -13.90 11.43
CA THR A 65 7.14 -14.72 11.62
C THR A 65 7.69 -15.13 10.26
N GLY A 66 8.80 -14.54 9.85
CA GLY A 66 9.35 -14.76 8.52
C GLY A 66 10.25 -13.62 8.05
N VAL A 67 10.41 -13.51 6.74
CA VAL A 67 11.22 -12.46 6.12
C VAL A 67 10.32 -11.34 5.62
N GLY A 68 10.69 -10.10 5.94
CA GLY A 68 10.00 -8.90 5.48
C GLY A 68 10.97 -7.76 5.18
N GLY A 69 10.50 -6.74 4.48
CA GLY A 69 11.31 -5.57 4.17
C GLY A 69 10.82 -4.81 2.96
N ALA A 70 11.75 -4.29 2.16
CA ALA A 70 11.40 -3.59 0.93
C ALA A 70 10.75 -4.54 -0.09
N ALA A 71 9.65 -4.11 -0.71
CA ALA A 71 8.89 -4.96 -1.64
C ALA A 71 9.75 -5.50 -2.80
N THR A 72 10.66 -4.69 -3.34
CA THR A 72 11.58 -5.08 -4.41
C THR A 72 12.54 -6.19 -3.94
N ASN A 73 13.23 -5.98 -2.81
CA ASN A 73 14.16 -6.97 -2.27
C ASN A 73 13.44 -8.26 -1.85
N LEU A 74 12.20 -8.15 -1.34
CA LEU A 74 11.41 -9.33 -0.98
C LEU A 74 11.09 -10.16 -2.22
N ARG A 75 10.69 -9.55 -3.34
CA ARG A 75 10.43 -10.26 -4.60
C ARG A 75 11.69 -10.96 -5.10
N GLU A 76 12.84 -10.29 -5.05
CA GLU A 76 14.13 -10.89 -5.44
C GLU A 76 14.51 -12.08 -4.53
N TYR A 77 14.35 -11.94 -3.22
CA TYR A 77 14.57 -13.01 -2.25
C TYR A 77 13.66 -14.22 -2.50
N LEU A 78 12.39 -13.98 -2.84
CA LEU A 78 11.45 -15.06 -3.15
C LEU A 78 11.76 -15.74 -4.48
N ALA A 79 12.23 -14.99 -5.48
CA ALA A 79 12.70 -15.52 -6.76
C ALA A 79 14.05 -16.25 -6.65
N ALA A 80 14.87 -15.92 -5.65
CA ALA A 80 16.12 -16.61 -5.38
C ALA A 80 15.87 -18.08 -4.98
N ARG A 81 16.82 -18.94 -5.36
CA ARG A 81 16.80 -20.35 -4.97
C ARG A 81 16.98 -20.46 -3.45
N GLU A 82 16.38 -21.47 -2.85
CA GLU A 82 16.31 -21.61 -1.39
C GLU A 82 17.68 -21.56 -0.69
N ARG A 83 18.69 -22.24 -1.24
CA ARG A 83 20.08 -22.20 -0.71
C ARG A 83 20.72 -20.80 -0.73
N ASP A 84 20.27 -19.94 -1.65
CA ASP A 84 20.85 -18.61 -1.87
C ASP A 84 20.12 -17.54 -1.03
N ARG A 85 18.91 -17.85 -0.54
CA ARG A 85 18.06 -16.95 0.27
C ARG A 85 18.73 -16.50 1.57
N TYR A 86 19.36 -17.42 2.29
CA TYR A 86 20.04 -17.09 3.55
C TYR A 86 21.14 -16.05 3.32
N ARG A 87 21.95 -16.24 2.28
CA ARG A 87 23.01 -15.31 1.90
C ARG A 87 22.45 -13.98 1.42
N TYR A 88 21.41 -13.99 0.58
CA TYR A 88 20.75 -12.76 0.13
C TYR A 88 20.22 -11.93 1.32
N LEU A 89 19.59 -12.57 2.31
CA LEU A 89 19.12 -11.89 3.51
C LEU A 89 20.27 -11.25 4.31
N ALA A 90 21.40 -11.93 4.43
CA ALA A 90 22.58 -11.41 5.13
C ALA A 90 23.29 -10.27 4.36
N ASP A 91 23.34 -10.36 3.04
CA ASP A 91 23.99 -9.37 2.17
C ASP A 91 23.16 -8.08 2.01
N HIS A 92 21.84 -8.15 2.28
CA HIS A 92 20.90 -7.04 2.12
C HIS A 92 20.12 -6.76 3.41
N PRO A 93 20.78 -6.30 4.49
CA PRO A 93 20.09 -5.96 5.73
C PRO A 93 19.10 -4.80 5.51
N LEU A 94 18.03 -4.81 6.28
CA LEU A 94 17.01 -3.77 6.23
C LEU A 94 17.61 -2.44 6.70
N ASP A 95 17.52 -1.43 5.84
CA ASP A 95 17.88 -0.06 6.14
C ASP A 95 16.76 0.88 5.68
N CYS A 96 16.49 1.94 6.45
CA CYS A 96 15.42 2.87 6.17
C CYS A 96 15.83 4.30 6.51
N ARG A 97 15.27 5.27 5.77
CA ARG A 97 15.42 6.69 6.11
C ARG A 97 14.44 7.08 7.19
N VAL A 98 14.95 7.62 8.29
CA VAL A 98 14.14 8.11 9.41
C VAL A 98 13.85 9.60 9.21
N SER A 99 12.57 9.93 9.19
CA SER A 99 12.09 11.31 9.13
C SER A 99 12.08 11.97 10.52
N GLU A 100 12.00 13.30 10.55
CA GLU A 100 11.95 14.08 11.81
C GLU A 100 10.73 13.73 12.70
N ASP A 101 9.65 13.20 12.12
CA ASP A 101 8.46 12.71 12.84
C ASP A 101 8.66 11.31 13.44
N GLY A 102 9.86 10.72 13.32
CA GLY A 102 10.21 9.43 13.89
C GLY A 102 9.65 8.25 13.10
N ARG A 103 9.24 8.44 11.84
CA ARG A 103 8.82 7.35 10.94
C ARG A 103 9.95 6.94 10.01
N ALA A 104 10.10 5.64 9.83
CA ALA A 104 11.02 5.07 8.84
C ALA A 104 10.31 4.91 7.48
N SER A 105 10.98 5.33 6.41
CA SER A 105 10.45 5.33 5.06
C SER A 105 11.53 5.02 4.02
N GLY A 106 11.11 4.70 2.80
CA GLY A 106 12.03 4.43 1.69
C GLY A 106 13.01 3.30 1.99
N CYS A 107 12.54 2.27 2.70
CA CYS A 107 13.36 1.14 3.14
C CYS A 107 13.93 0.35 1.98
N THR A 108 15.11 -0.23 2.19
CA THR A 108 15.82 -1.14 1.30
C THR A 108 16.28 -2.37 2.07
N GLY A 109 16.43 -3.50 1.39
CA GLY A 109 16.87 -4.74 2.04
C GLY A 109 15.76 -5.45 2.82
N LEU A 110 16.16 -6.36 3.69
CA LEU A 110 15.30 -7.34 4.35
C LEU A 110 15.71 -7.57 5.80
N ALA A 111 14.74 -7.93 6.62
CA ALA A 111 14.91 -8.34 8.00
C ALA A 111 14.15 -9.63 8.26
N TYR A 112 14.62 -10.38 9.26
CA TYR A 112 13.85 -11.50 9.80
C TYR A 112 13.00 -11.02 10.98
N LEU A 113 11.69 -11.18 10.87
CA LEU A 113 10.71 -10.84 11.89
C LEU A 113 10.46 -12.05 12.80
N ARG A 114 10.70 -11.90 14.12
CA ARG A 114 10.64 -13.00 15.10
C ARG A 114 9.36 -12.89 15.95
N ARG A 115 8.20 -13.19 15.35
CA ARG A 115 6.87 -12.99 15.97
C ARG A 115 6.60 -11.51 16.27
N GLU A 116 6.85 -10.66 15.28
CA GLU A 116 6.60 -9.24 15.42
C GLU A 116 5.11 -8.94 15.35
N ARG A 117 4.62 -8.12 16.29
CA ARG A 117 3.23 -7.65 16.30
C ARG A 117 3.12 -6.42 15.41
N VAL A 118 2.30 -6.51 14.37
CA VAL A 118 2.20 -5.53 13.30
C VAL A 118 0.76 -5.11 13.05
N SER A 119 0.59 -3.91 12.49
CA SER A 119 -0.70 -3.46 11.95
C SER A 119 -0.75 -3.74 10.46
N VAL A 120 -1.83 -4.36 9.97
CA VAL A 120 -1.96 -4.75 8.56
C VAL A 120 -2.63 -3.65 7.74
N TYR A 121 -2.10 -3.42 6.53
CA TYR A 121 -2.70 -2.54 5.52
C TYR A 121 -3.16 -3.37 4.33
N ASP A 122 -4.43 -3.23 3.93
CA ASP A 122 -5.07 -4.02 2.85
C ASP A 122 -4.78 -3.43 1.45
N ASP A 123 -3.51 -3.28 1.11
CA ASP A 123 -3.05 -2.76 -0.20
C ASP A 123 -2.02 -3.69 -0.88
N GLY A 124 -1.88 -4.92 -0.39
CA GLY A 124 -0.94 -5.92 -0.93
C GLY A 124 -1.53 -6.82 -2.02
N ASP A 125 -0.67 -7.33 -2.91
CA ASP A 125 -1.04 -8.32 -3.95
C ASP A 125 -1.44 -9.69 -3.34
N ASP A 126 -1.82 -10.68 -4.15
CA ASP A 126 -2.26 -12.01 -3.69
C ASP A 126 -1.24 -12.79 -2.83
N THR A 127 0.04 -12.41 -2.85
CA THR A 127 1.13 -13.14 -2.19
C THR A 127 1.82 -12.36 -1.08
N VAL A 128 1.71 -11.03 -1.10
CA VAL A 128 2.41 -10.11 -0.17
C VAL A 128 1.41 -9.22 0.53
N GLN A 129 1.76 -8.82 1.75
CA GLN A 129 0.97 -7.92 2.58
C GLN A 129 1.87 -6.78 3.05
N ASN A 130 1.41 -5.54 2.99
CA ASN A 130 2.11 -4.45 3.66
C ASN A 130 1.66 -4.36 5.11
N VAL A 131 2.62 -4.17 6.00
CA VAL A 131 2.41 -4.10 7.44
C VAL A 131 3.25 -2.98 8.03
N VAL A 132 2.77 -2.37 9.12
CA VAL A 132 3.58 -1.49 9.94
C VAL A 132 4.24 -2.31 11.03
N ALA A 133 5.56 -2.44 10.93
CA ALA A 133 6.41 -3.12 11.90
C ALA A 133 7.36 -2.13 12.58
N ARG A 134 7.78 -2.47 13.80
CA ARG A 134 8.90 -1.81 14.47
C ARG A 134 10.19 -2.43 13.91
N VAL A 135 11.01 -1.61 13.27
CA VAL A 135 12.27 -2.06 12.66
C VAL A 135 13.44 -1.46 13.42
N ASP A 136 14.41 -2.30 13.73
CA ASP A 136 15.64 -1.90 14.40
C ASP A 136 16.62 -1.37 13.36
N LEU A 137 17.06 -0.12 13.54
CA LEU A 137 18.06 0.56 12.74
C LEU A 137 19.21 1.00 13.67
N ASP A 138 20.33 1.44 13.11
CA ASP A 138 21.55 1.81 13.86
C ASP A 138 21.32 2.85 14.98
N HIS A 139 20.29 3.68 14.86
CA HIS A 139 19.99 4.78 15.79
C HIS A 139 18.73 4.56 16.63
N GLY A 140 18.08 3.39 16.52
CA GLY A 140 16.92 3.03 17.32
C GLY A 140 15.86 2.26 16.55
N THR A 141 14.70 2.08 17.17
CA THR A 141 13.59 1.31 16.63
C THR A 141 12.48 2.22 16.13
N TYR A 142 12.14 2.12 14.84
CA TYR A 142 11.18 3.03 14.20
C TYR A 142 10.03 2.27 13.55
N PRO A 143 8.81 2.82 13.52
CA PRO A 143 7.73 2.24 12.74
C PRO A 143 7.99 2.44 11.24
N ALA A 144 7.99 1.35 10.48
CA ALA A 144 8.15 1.34 9.02
C ALA A 144 7.03 0.52 8.37
N ILE A 145 6.61 0.95 7.17
CA ILE A 145 5.79 0.11 6.29
C ILE A 145 6.72 -0.82 5.52
N ILE A 146 6.56 -2.12 5.71
CA ILE A 146 7.33 -3.16 5.03
C ILE A 146 6.40 -4.20 4.42
N ALA A 147 6.88 -4.87 3.37
CA ALA A 147 6.19 -6.00 2.76
C ALA A 147 6.59 -7.30 3.44
N VAL A 148 5.63 -8.20 3.64
CA VAL A 148 5.81 -9.56 4.17
C VAL A 148 5.00 -10.54 3.33
N GLN A 149 5.29 -11.85 3.40
CA GLN A 149 4.44 -12.83 2.74
C GLN A 149 3.16 -13.07 3.54
N LYS A 150 2.01 -13.17 2.85
CA LYS A 150 0.72 -13.47 3.50
C LYS A 150 0.76 -14.75 4.34
N ARG A 151 1.54 -15.76 3.93
CA ARG A 151 1.70 -17.02 4.68
C ARG A 151 2.44 -16.88 6.02
N ASP A 152 3.24 -15.83 6.16
CA ASP A 152 4.05 -15.51 7.34
C ASP A 152 3.25 -14.65 8.34
N VAL A 153 2.05 -14.18 7.95
CA VAL A 153 1.13 -13.37 8.75
C VAL A 153 0.12 -14.26 9.47
N ARG A 154 -0.05 -14.06 10.78
CA ARG A 154 -1.04 -14.73 11.61
C ARG A 154 -1.87 -13.70 12.36
N CYS A 155 -3.18 -13.68 12.12
CA CYS A 155 -4.07 -12.75 12.80
C CYS A 155 -4.22 -13.09 14.27
N GLU A 156 -4.09 -12.07 15.12
CA GLU A 156 -4.56 -12.18 16.50
C GLU A 156 -6.08 -12.03 16.48
N GLN A 157 -6.78 -12.97 17.12
CA GLN A 157 -8.23 -12.92 17.35
C GLN A 157 -8.51 -12.47 18.78
#